data_AF-A0A258H3A1-F1
#
_entry.id   AF-A0A258H3A1-F1
#
_cell.length_a   1.000
_cell.length_b   1.000
_cell.length_c   1.000
_cell.angle_alpha   90.00
_cell.angle_beta   90.00
_cell.angle_gamma   90.00
#
_symmetry.space_group_name_H-M   'P 1'
#
loop_
_entity.id
_entity.type
_entity.pdbx_description
1 polymer ?
#
loop_
_entity_poly.entity_id
_entity_poly.type
_entity_poly.pdbx_seq_one_letter_code
_entity_poly.pdbx_strand_id
1 'polypeptide(L)'
;MTTIHTRPLGAPETAATAAAIHRNALGAAQKRLWQAAIGTMAPDAQAKVPQGPEMEKLDLDALLELSGQATQPRPMAAMLHSPEFRDTDLRSLETRQPEAVGAATLDRTRLGTNARHAPALERAAERTGIPATALAAIVNAEAAKDSSGQWNVYSRNSRSSAAGLGQFLSGTWQGMAETRGTWLNQTAQAKGWLDRSGQVRPAARAALLQLRYDATASIETTADYAQANLKLLKRSGIATGEDPSAVARTAYLAHHLGPGDAARYLKTGLTDARASLLLRAQIGGGRAAQAIARSGDASAAHRAWLDNYVGSRVRPERFA
;
A
#
# COMPACT_ATOMS: atom_id res chain seq x y z
N MET A 1 47.07 35.42 -16.34
CA MET A 1 46.82 35.22 -14.89
C MET A 1 45.32 35.18 -14.71
N THR A 2 44.75 33.99 -14.52
CA THR A 2 43.29 33.78 -14.49
C THR A 2 42.87 33.45 -13.07
N THR A 3 42.14 34.35 -12.44
CA THR A 3 41.69 34.27 -11.05
C THR A 3 40.46 33.37 -10.94
N ILE A 4 40.53 32.29 -10.15
CA ILE A 4 39.39 31.42 -9.85
C ILE A 4 38.63 32.01 -8.66
N HIS A 5 37.37 32.36 -8.85
CA HIS A 5 36.45 32.75 -7.78
C HIS A 5 35.87 31.51 -7.09
N THR A 6 36.34 31.21 -5.89
CA THR A 6 35.64 30.31 -4.96
C THR A 6 34.50 31.07 -4.28
N ARG A 7 33.26 30.73 -4.67
CA ARG A 7 32.04 31.27 -4.05
C ARG A 7 31.78 30.52 -2.73
N PRO A 8 31.66 31.20 -1.58
CA PRO A 8 31.33 30.54 -0.31
C PRO A 8 29.85 30.16 -0.30
N LEU A 9 29.54 28.92 0.08
CA LEU A 9 28.18 28.41 0.24
C LEU A 9 27.51 29.09 1.44
N GLY A 10 26.29 29.59 1.24
CA GLY A 10 25.52 30.27 2.29
C GLY A 10 24.93 29.32 3.31
N ALA A 11 24.74 29.81 4.54
CA ALA A 11 24.19 29.07 5.69
C ALA A 11 22.88 28.26 5.47
N PRO A 12 21.93 28.59 4.57
CA PRO A 12 20.76 27.74 4.34
C PRO A 12 21.06 26.45 3.54
N GLU A 13 22.10 26.43 2.70
CA GLU A 13 22.48 25.24 1.92
C GLU A 13 23.20 24.20 2.79
N THR A 14 23.93 24.65 3.83
CA THR A 14 24.58 23.77 4.79
C THR A 14 23.57 23.07 5.71
N ALA A 15 22.46 23.73 6.06
CA ALA A 15 21.40 23.13 6.88
C ALA A 15 20.60 22.05 6.12
N ALA A 16 20.26 22.29 4.84
CA ALA A 16 19.57 21.30 4.00
C ALA A 16 20.45 20.07 3.73
N THR A 17 21.75 20.30 3.52
CA THR A 17 22.75 19.23 3.34
C THR A 17 22.99 18.46 4.64
N ALA A 18 23.08 19.14 5.79
CA ALA A 18 23.20 18.52 7.11
C ALA A 18 21.96 17.66 7.44
N ALA A 19 20.75 18.12 7.11
CA ALA A 19 19.54 17.34 7.30
C ALA A 19 19.49 16.10 6.38
N ALA A 20 20.01 16.18 5.15
CA ALA A 20 20.10 15.04 4.24
C ALA A 20 21.15 14.01 4.71
N ILE A 21 22.29 14.48 5.21
CA ILE A 21 23.35 13.63 5.78
C ILE A 21 22.88 12.97 7.08
N HIS A 22 22.16 13.69 7.96
CA HIS A 22 21.58 13.14 9.18
C HIS A 22 20.48 12.10 8.88
N ARG A 23 19.69 12.28 7.82
CA ARG A 23 18.68 11.29 7.36
C ARG A 23 19.32 10.01 6.81
N ASN A 24 20.43 10.12 6.08
CA ASN A 24 21.19 8.96 5.61
C ASN A 24 21.95 8.25 6.74
N ALA A 25 22.46 9.00 7.72
CA ALA A 25 23.16 8.46 8.88
C ALA A 25 22.23 7.64 9.80
N LEU A 26 20.98 8.08 10.00
CA LEU A 26 19.98 7.31 10.77
C LEU A 26 19.59 6.01 10.05
N GLY A 27 19.41 6.04 8.73
CA GLY A 27 19.12 4.83 7.95
C GLY A 27 20.26 3.79 7.97
N ALA A 28 21.51 4.25 7.92
CA ALA A 28 22.68 3.36 8.00
C ALA A 28 22.95 2.86 9.43
N ALA A 29 22.75 3.69 10.45
CA ALA A 29 22.89 3.30 11.86
C ALA A 29 21.83 2.26 12.27
N GLN A 30 20.58 2.42 11.80
CA GLN A 30 19.50 1.47 12.09
C GLN A 30 19.69 0.13 11.36
N LYS A 31 20.32 0.13 10.18
CA LYS A 31 20.76 -1.10 9.48
C LYS A 31 21.88 -1.83 10.23
N ARG A 32 22.83 -1.10 10.83
CA ARG A 32 23.93 -1.66 11.63
C ARG A 32 23.47 -2.20 12.99
N LEU A 33 22.52 -1.51 13.64
CA LEU A 33 21.88 -2.00 14.88
C LEU A 33 21.10 -3.30 14.64
N TRP A 34 20.51 -3.46 13.45
CA TRP A 34 19.84 -4.69 13.04
C TRP A 34 20.81 -5.84 12.76
N GLN A 35 21.99 -5.55 12.17
CA GLN A 35 23.04 -6.56 11.94
C GLN A 35 23.72 -7.02 13.24
N ALA A 36 23.90 -6.12 14.22
CA ALA A 36 24.43 -6.47 15.54
C ALA A 36 23.46 -7.33 16.38
N ALA A 37 22.14 -7.17 16.19
CA ALA A 37 21.11 -7.93 16.90
C ALA A 37 20.92 -9.37 16.40
N ILE A 38 21.46 -9.70 15.21
CA ILE A 38 21.32 -11.03 14.58
C ILE A 38 22.60 -11.86 14.71
N GLY A 39 23.67 -11.29 15.30
CA GLY A 39 24.84 -12.04 15.77
C GLY A 39 25.65 -12.71 14.66
N THR A 40 26.65 -12.02 14.14
CA THR A 40 27.80 -12.68 13.52
C THR A 40 29.02 -12.50 14.42
N MET A 41 29.43 -13.60 15.06
CA MET A 41 30.70 -13.70 15.77
C MET A 41 31.87 -13.48 14.81
N ALA A 42 32.94 -12.86 15.33
CA ALA A 42 34.25 -12.78 14.70
C ALA A 42 34.89 -14.19 14.55
N PRO A 43 35.87 -14.36 13.65
CA PRO A 43 36.30 -15.67 13.18
C PRO A 43 37.30 -16.28 14.16
N ASP A 44 37.18 -17.59 14.38
CA ASP A 44 38.29 -18.55 14.42
C ASP A 44 37.78 -19.92 14.85
N ALA A 45 37.80 -20.88 13.92
CA ALA A 45 38.12 -22.30 14.15
C ALA A 45 37.79 -23.09 12.88
N GLN A 46 38.84 -23.67 12.33
CA GLN A 46 38.84 -24.53 11.15
C GLN A 46 37.98 -25.79 11.39
N ALA A 47 37.01 -26.03 10.52
CA ALA A 47 36.43 -27.35 10.30
C ALA A 47 36.16 -27.56 8.81
N LYS A 48 36.81 -28.56 8.23
CA LYS A 48 36.76 -28.97 6.82
C LYS A 48 35.32 -29.26 6.37
N VAL A 49 34.91 -28.68 5.24
CA VAL A 49 33.68 -29.03 4.52
C VAL A 49 34.08 -29.73 3.20
N PRO A 50 33.55 -30.92 2.87
CA PRO A 50 33.78 -31.53 1.56
C PRO A 50 33.00 -30.76 0.48
N GLN A 51 33.67 -30.49 -0.64
CA GLN A 51 33.06 -29.86 -1.81
C GLN A 51 32.29 -30.90 -2.65
N GLY A 52 31.02 -30.60 -2.92
CA GLY A 52 30.12 -31.28 -3.86
C GLY A 52 29.01 -30.30 -4.28
N PRO A 53 28.45 -30.40 -5.51
CA PRO A 53 28.18 -29.22 -6.32
C PRO A 53 26.82 -28.54 -6.05
N GLU A 54 26.88 -27.21 -6.16
CA GLU A 54 25.81 -26.27 -6.52
C GLU A 54 24.40 -26.50 -5.94
N MET A 55 24.18 -26.03 -4.71
CA MET A 55 22.91 -25.39 -4.32
C MET A 55 23.19 -24.45 -3.13
N GLU A 56 23.74 -23.27 -3.42
CA GLU A 56 23.83 -22.17 -2.45
C GLU A 56 22.45 -21.50 -2.27
N LYS A 57 21.79 -21.93 -1.21
CA LYS A 57 21.07 -21.11 -0.20
C LYS A 57 20.21 -19.97 -0.74
N LEU A 58 18.98 -20.35 -1.10
CA LEU A 58 17.83 -19.47 -1.24
C LEU A 58 17.64 -18.57 0.00
N ASP A 59 17.34 -17.30 -0.27
CA ASP A 59 16.87 -16.28 0.67
C ASP A 59 15.57 -16.72 1.37
N LEU A 60 15.39 -16.37 2.65
CA LEU A 60 14.20 -16.69 3.42
C LEU A 60 12.95 -16.00 2.83
N ASP A 61 13.12 -14.84 2.19
CA ASP A 61 12.08 -14.16 1.42
C ASP A 61 11.69 -14.99 0.18
N ALA A 62 12.67 -15.59 -0.50
CA ALA A 62 12.42 -16.51 -1.62
C ALA A 62 11.79 -17.82 -1.15
N LEU A 63 12.12 -18.32 0.05
CA LEU A 63 11.50 -19.50 0.67
C LEU A 63 10.08 -19.24 1.19
N LEU A 64 9.76 -18.01 1.64
CA LEU A 64 8.38 -17.61 1.94
C LEU A 64 7.55 -17.43 0.66
N GLU A 65 8.17 -17.00 -0.44
CA GLU A 65 7.56 -16.97 -1.77
C GLU A 65 7.39 -18.40 -2.36
N LEU A 66 8.35 -19.31 -2.13
CA LEU A 66 8.33 -20.70 -2.63
C LEU A 66 7.45 -21.64 -1.81
N SER A 67 7.39 -21.50 -0.48
CA SER A 67 6.52 -22.32 0.38
C SER A 67 5.03 -22.00 0.19
N GLY A 68 4.72 -20.93 -0.54
CA GLY A 68 3.41 -20.64 -1.12
C GLY A 68 3.13 -21.31 -2.47
N GLN A 69 4.02 -22.16 -3.01
CA GLN A 69 3.83 -22.79 -4.34
C GLN A 69 2.92 -24.04 -4.35
N ALA A 70 2.45 -24.52 -3.20
CA ALA A 70 1.27 -25.38 -3.19
C ALA A 70 0.02 -24.47 -3.31
N THR A 71 -0.32 -24.18 -4.57
CA THR A 71 -1.55 -23.51 -5.04
C THR A 71 -1.88 -22.15 -4.42
N GLN A 72 -1.13 -21.11 -4.83
CA GLN A 72 -1.57 -19.72 -4.74
C GLN A 72 -2.16 -19.21 -6.08
N PRO A 73 -3.12 -18.26 -6.04
CA PRO A 73 -3.68 -17.56 -7.19
C PRO A 73 -2.62 -16.70 -7.88
N ARG A 74 -2.88 -16.31 -9.15
CA ARG A 74 -2.03 -15.39 -9.94
C ARG A 74 -1.54 -14.21 -9.07
N PRO A 75 -0.24 -13.90 -9.03
CA PRO A 75 0.27 -12.80 -8.20
C PRO A 75 -0.36 -11.47 -8.64
N MET A 76 -0.63 -10.56 -7.69
CA MET A 76 -1.13 -9.20 -7.99
C MET A 76 -0.26 -8.46 -9.01
N ALA A 77 1.05 -8.73 -9.04
CA ALA A 77 1.93 -8.28 -10.11
C ALA A 77 1.44 -8.81 -11.47
N ALA A 78 1.20 -10.11 -11.64
CA ALA A 78 0.66 -10.68 -12.88
C ALA A 78 -0.74 -10.14 -13.25
N MET A 79 -1.56 -9.70 -12.29
CA MET A 79 -2.87 -9.10 -12.56
C MET A 79 -2.79 -7.62 -12.96
N LEU A 80 -1.92 -6.82 -12.30
CA LEU A 80 -1.55 -5.46 -12.74
C LEU A 80 -0.76 -5.46 -14.06
N HIS A 81 -0.14 -6.60 -14.40
CA HIS A 81 0.56 -6.85 -15.67
C HIS A 81 -0.31 -7.60 -16.69
N SER A 82 -1.55 -7.96 -16.35
CA SER A 82 -2.48 -8.57 -17.31
C SER A 82 -2.87 -7.52 -18.36
N PRO A 83 -2.99 -7.89 -19.66
CA PRO A 83 -3.35 -6.96 -20.73
C PRO A 83 -4.59 -6.11 -20.37
N GLU A 84 -5.59 -6.75 -19.76
CA GLU A 84 -6.84 -6.14 -19.31
C GLU A 84 -6.68 -4.97 -18.32
N PHE A 85 -5.66 -5.02 -17.45
CA PHE A 85 -5.38 -3.98 -16.45
C PHE A 85 -4.41 -2.92 -16.98
N ARG A 86 -3.44 -3.32 -17.81
CA ARG A 86 -2.46 -2.40 -18.45
C ARG A 86 -3.07 -1.54 -19.54
N ASP A 87 -4.01 -2.09 -20.30
CA ASP A 87 -4.74 -1.38 -21.37
C ASP A 87 -5.96 -0.61 -20.86
N THR A 88 -6.28 -0.71 -19.56
CA THR A 88 -7.23 0.23 -18.94
C THR A 88 -6.53 1.59 -18.82
N ASP A 89 -6.63 2.42 -19.86
CA ASP A 89 -6.32 3.84 -19.73
C ASP A 89 -7.39 4.46 -18.81
N LEU A 90 -7.01 4.79 -17.57
CA LEU A 90 -7.93 5.43 -16.64
C LEU A 90 -8.48 6.75 -17.21
N ARG A 91 -7.78 7.37 -18.18
CA ARG A 91 -8.17 8.60 -18.87
C ARG A 91 -9.19 8.39 -20.01
N SER A 92 -9.10 7.29 -20.76
CA SER A 92 -10.04 7.02 -21.87
C SER A 92 -11.47 6.70 -21.40
N LEU A 93 -11.65 6.54 -20.09
CA LEU A 93 -12.93 6.27 -19.43
C LEU A 93 -13.51 7.50 -18.69
N GLU A 94 -12.92 8.69 -18.88
CA GLU A 94 -13.33 9.97 -18.26
C GLU A 94 -14.55 10.64 -18.94
N THR A 95 -15.15 10.02 -19.97
CA THR A 95 -16.21 10.66 -20.79
C THR A 95 -17.60 10.76 -20.15
N ARG A 96 -17.72 10.54 -18.84
CA ARG A 96 -18.90 10.98 -18.08
C ARG A 96 -18.43 11.74 -16.85
N GLN A 97 -18.76 13.03 -16.78
CA GLN A 97 -18.78 13.76 -15.52
C GLN A 97 -19.49 12.88 -14.49
N PRO A 98 -18.87 12.57 -13.34
CA PRO A 98 -19.57 11.86 -12.30
C PRO A 98 -20.75 12.75 -11.89
N GLU A 99 -21.97 12.25 -12.06
CA GLU A 99 -23.12 12.81 -11.36
C GLU A 99 -22.72 12.89 -9.88
N ALA A 100 -22.84 14.09 -9.31
CA ALA A 100 -22.50 14.33 -7.94
C ALA A 100 -23.39 13.45 -7.07
N VAL A 101 -22.89 12.27 -6.72
CA VAL A 101 -23.31 11.53 -5.55
C VAL A 101 -23.40 12.56 -4.44
N GLY A 102 -24.51 12.64 -3.71
CA GLY A 102 -24.72 13.55 -2.57
C GLY A 102 -23.68 13.30 -1.48
N ALA A 103 -22.44 13.67 -1.75
CA ALA A 103 -21.27 13.32 -1.00
C ALA A 103 -21.19 14.32 0.13
N ALA A 104 -21.38 13.82 1.35
CA ALA A 104 -21.12 14.60 2.54
C ALA A 104 -19.75 15.27 2.42
N THR A 105 -19.76 16.60 2.52
CA THR A 105 -18.56 17.43 2.36
C THR A 105 -17.57 17.08 3.46
N LEU A 106 -16.28 17.09 3.13
CA LEU A 106 -15.24 16.83 4.12
C LEU A 106 -15.20 17.95 5.18
N ASP A 107 -15.55 17.63 6.42
CA ASP A 107 -15.40 18.54 7.55
C ASP A 107 -13.96 18.49 8.07
N ARG A 108 -13.21 19.56 7.75
CA ARG A 108 -11.82 19.72 8.16
C ARG A 108 -11.64 19.76 9.67
N THR A 109 -12.66 20.18 10.44
CA THR A 109 -12.58 20.18 11.91
C THR A 109 -12.60 18.77 12.48
N ARG A 110 -13.36 17.86 11.85
CA ARG A 110 -13.43 16.45 12.23
C ARG A 110 -12.20 15.63 11.88
N LEU A 111 -11.36 16.11 10.95
CA LEU A 111 -10.03 15.55 10.74
C LEU A 111 -9.08 15.83 11.91
N GLY A 112 -9.37 16.82 12.75
CA GLY A 112 -8.55 17.19 13.90
C GLY A 112 -7.10 17.50 13.50
N THR A 113 -6.15 16.81 14.15
CA THR A 113 -4.71 16.94 13.87
C THR A 113 -4.35 16.57 12.43
N ASN A 114 -5.22 15.85 11.71
CA ASN A 114 -5.04 15.45 10.31
C ASN A 114 -5.60 16.44 9.29
N ALA A 115 -6.15 17.59 9.72
CA ALA A 115 -6.70 18.62 8.83
C ALA A 115 -5.69 19.12 7.76
N ARG A 116 -4.38 19.02 8.04
CA ARG A 116 -3.30 19.33 7.09
C ARG A 116 -3.36 18.50 5.79
N HIS A 117 -4.03 17.35 5.82
CA HIS A 117 -4.18 16.46 4.67
C HIS A 117 -5.44 16.74 3.84
N ALA A 118 -6.34 17.62 4.30
CA ALA A 118 -7.59 17.92 3.63
C ALA A 118 -7.40 18.34 2.15
N PRO A 119 -6.43 19.21 1.80
CA PRO A 119 -6.23 19.57 0.39
C PRO A 119 -5.84 18.38 -0.50
N ALA A 120 -5.09 17.41 0.03
CA ALA A 120 -4.74 16.20 -0.72
C ALA A 120 -5.95 15.26 -0.89
N LEU A 121 -6.77 15.12 0.16
CA LEU A 121 -7.99 14.31 0.11
C LEU A 121 -9.02 14.89 -0.87
N GLU A 122 -9.21 16.21 -0.86
CA GLU A 122 -10.14 16.92 -1.74
C GLU A 122 -9.69 16.81 -3.21
N ARG A 123 -8.43 17.10 -3.53
CA ARG A 123 -7.91 16.93 -4.90
C ARG A 123 -7.99 15.49 -5.39
N ALA A 124 -7.63 14.53 -4.55
CA ALA A 124 -7.71 13.12 -4.91
C ALA A 124 -9.16 12.69 -5.13
N ALA A 125 -10.11 13.23 -4.36
CA ALA A 125 -11.53 13.01 -4.54
C ALA A 125 -12.04 13.58 -5.86
N GLU A 126 -11.72 14.84 -6.18
CA GLU A 126 -12.06 15.49 -7.45
C GLU A 126 -11.57 14.69 -8.66
N ARG A 127 -10.31 14.23 -8.60
CA ARG A 127 -9.67 13.50 -9.70
C ARG A 127 -10.23 12.11 -9.92
N THR A 128 -10.68 11.44 -8.86
CA THR A 128 -11.05 10.02 -8.92
C THR A 128 -12.56 9.78 -8.84
N GLY A 129 -13.33 10.76 -8.39
CA GLY A 129 -14.74 10.61 -8.04
C GLY A 129 -14.99 9.83 -6.75
N ILE A 130 -13.96 9.47 -5.98
CA ILE A 130 -14.11 8.83 -4.68
C ILE A 130 -14.37 9.93 -3.63
N PRO A 131 -15.45 9.88 -2.83
CA PRO A 131 -15.73 10.91 -1.85
C PRO A 131 -14.55 11.16 -0.90
N ALA A 132 -14.23 12.42 -0.61
CA ALA A 132 -13.11 12.78 0.27
C ALA A 132 -13.27 12.19 1.69
N THR A 133 -14.51 12.09 2.19
CA THR A 133 -14.85 11.42 3.45
C THR A 133 -14.57 9.91 3.41
N ALA A 134 -14.80 9.26 2.26
CA ALA A 134 -14.45 7.86 2.03
C ALA A 134 -12.92 7.67 2.01
N LEU A 135 -12.17 8.54 1.33
CA LEU A 135 -10.71 8.51 1.31
C LEU A 135 -10.14 8.72 2.72
N ALA A 136 -10.67 9.68 3.48
CA ALA A 136 -10.27 9.92 4.85
C ALA A 136 -10.51 8.70 5.74
N ALA A 137 -11.64 8.00 5.57
CA ALA A 137 -11.95 6.78 6.30
C ALA A 137 -11.00 5.63 5.96
N ILE A 138 -10.65 5.44 4.68
CA ILE A 138 -9.70 4.41 4.24
C ILE A 138 -8.31 4.71 4.81
N VAL A 139 -7.81 5.94 4.64
CA VAL A 139 -6.50 6.35 5.18
C VAL A 139 -6.48 6.21 6.69
N ASN A 140 -7.56 6.62 7.37
CA ASN A 140 -7.68 6.46 8.81
C ASN A 140 -7.71 4.98 9.23
N ALA A 141 -8.28 4.08 8.43
CA ALA A 141 -8.29 2.66 8.75
C ALA A 141 -6.92 2.00 8.57
N GLU A 142 -6.13 2.45 7.59
CA GLU A 142 -4.81 1.90 7.25
C GLU A 142 -3.66 2.48 8.07
N ALA A 143 -3.65 3.80 8.27
CA ALA A 143 -2.52 4.48 8.89
C ALA A 143 -2.42 4.15 10.39
N ALA A 144 -1.20 3.79 10.82
CA ALA A 144 -0.82 3.88 12.22
C ALA A 144 -1.00 5.34 12.71
N LYS A 145 -1.32 5.49 13.98
CA LYS A 145 -1.52 6.80 14.61
C LYS A 145 -0.60 6.94 15.81
N ASP A 146 -0.13 8.15 16.04
CA ASP A 146 0.51 8.48 17.31
C ASP A 146 -0.53 8.67 18.43
N SER A 147 -0.05 9.01 19.63
CA SER A 147 -0.90 9.24 20.80
C SER A 147 -1.86 10.43 20.64
N SER A 148 -1.61 11.34 19.70
CA SER A 148 -2.49 12.48 19.37
C SER A 148 -3.54 12.13 18.32
N GLY A 149 -3.54 10.88 17.82
CA GLY A 149 -4.40 10.45 16.71
C GLY A 149 -3.92 10.93 15.35
N GLN A 150 -2.72 11.53 15.27
CA GLN A 150 -2.15 11.98 14.01
C GLN A 150 -1.74 10.76 13.16
N TRP A 151 -2.12 10.77 11.89
CA TRP A 151 -1.70 9.74 10.94
C TRP A 151 -0.18 9.79 10.73
N ASN A 152 0.46 8.66 10.98
CA ASN A 152 1.90 8.49 10.85
C ASN A 152 2.25 8.13 9.40
N VAL A 153 2.84 9.08 8.68
CA VAL A 153 3.30 8.87 7.29
C VAL A 153 4.41 7.82 7.18
N TYR A 154 5.13 7.56 8.27
CA TYR A 154 6.16 6.52 8.38
C TYR A 154 5.62 5.18 8.89
N SER A 155 4.29 5.00 8.91
CA SER A 155 3.65 3.73 9.23
C SER A 155 4.25 2.59 8.41
N ARG A 156 4.56 1.47 9.10
CA ARG A 156 5.13 0.26 8.51
C ARG A 156 4.55 -0.98 9.18
N ASN A 157 4.33 -2.01 8.38
CA ASN A 157 4.02 -3.34 8.90
C ASN A 157 5.33 -4.10 9.15
N SER A 158 5.46 -4.76 10.31
CA SER A 158 6.65 -5.55 10.65
C SER A 158 6.74 -6.91 9.94
N ARG A 159 5.64 -7.36 9.32
CA ARG A 159 5.49 -8.67 8.68
C ARG A 159 5.36 -8.59 7.16
N SER A 160 5.46 -7.39 6.58
CA SER A 160 5.34 -7.21 5.13
C SER A 160 6.02 -5.93 4.66
N SER A 161 6.08 -5.73 3.34
CA SER A 161 6.59 -4.49 2.76
C SER A 161 5.63 -3.31 2.87
N ALA A 162 4.46 -3.46 3.48
CA ALA A 162 3.42 -2.43 3.58
C ALA A 162 3.93 -1.18 4.32
N ALA A 163 3.71 -0.02 3.71
CA ALA A 163 4.21 1.25 4.23
C ALA A 163 3.35 2.45 3.82
N GLY A 164 3.45 3.52 4.59
CA GLY A 164 2.80 4.79 4.30
C GLY A 164 1.37 4.88 4.80
N LEU A 165 0.71 5.99 4.50
CA LEU A 165 -0.68 6.24 4.92
C LEU A 165 -1.67 5.23 4.32
N GLY A 166 -1.37 4.70 3.13
CA GLY A 166 -2.18 3.67 2.46
C GLY A 166 -1.69 2.23 2.67
N GLN A 167 -0.63 2.01 3.47
CA GLN A 167 -0.04 0.70 3.73
C GLN A 167 0.26 -0.13 2.46
N PHE A 168 0.75 0.53 1.41
CA PHE A 168 1.00 -0.13 0.12
C PHE A 168 2.18 -1.09 0.18
N LEU A 169 2.00 -2.31 -0.34
CA LEU A 169 3.09 -3.24 -0.64
C LEU A 169 3.99 -2.71 -1.75
N SER A 170 5.26 -3.12 -1.77
CA SER A 170 6.22 -2.67 -2.79
C SER A 170 5.76 -2.99 -4.21
N GLY A 171 5.23 -4.20 -4.44
CA GLY A 171 4.74 -4.63 -5.75
C GLY A 171 3.51 -3.85 -6.21
N THR A 172 2.54 -3.63 -5.31
CA THR A 172 1.34 -2.83 -5.62
C THR A 172 1.73 -1.38 -5.94
N TRP A 173 2.61 -0.78 -5.14
CA TRP A 173 3.08 0.58 -5.37
C TRP A 173 3.79 0.73 -6.72
N GLN A 174 4.68 -0.20 -7.05
CA GLN A 174 5.35 -0.20 -8.35
C GLN A 174 4.33 -0.36 -9.48
N GLY A 175 3.37 -1.29 -9.36
CA GLY A 175 2.32 -1.46 -10.35
C GLY A 175 1.48 -0.20 -10.55
N MET A 176 1.14 0.53 -9.47
CA MET A 176 0.46 1.82 -9.59
C MET A 176 1.29 2.86 -10.36
N ALA A 177 2.61 2.84 -10.23
CA ALA A 177 3.50 3.71 -11.00
C ALA A 177 3.59 3.31 -12.50
N GLU A 178 3.27 2.07 -12.83
CA GLU A 178 3.29 1.54 -14.20
C GLU A 178 1.91 1.60 -14.87
N THR A 179 0.83 1.72 -14.09
CA THR A 179 -0.54 1.88 -14.59
C THR A 179 -0.78 3.30 -15.11
N ARG A 180 -1.10 3.42 -16.40
CA ARG A 180 -1.37 4.73 -17.04
C ARG A 180 -2.57 5.44 -16.40
N GLY A 181 -2.43 6.76 -16.25
CA GLY A 181 -3.49 7.63 -15.72
C GLY A 181 -3.48 7.80 -14.20
N THR A 182 -2.77 6.96 -13.44
CA THR A 182 -2.60 7.17 -12.00
C THR A 182 -1.69 8.37 -11.73
N TRP A 183 -1.86 8.98 -10.56
CA TRP A 183 -1.00 10.07 -10.10
C TRP A 183 0.47 9.63 -9.99
N LEU A 184 0.69 8.41 -9.50
CA LEU A 184 2.04 7.89 -9.31
C LEU A 184 2.73 7.61 -10.65
N ASN A 185 1.99 7.18 -11.67
CA ASN A 185 2.49 7.01 -13.02
C ASN A 185 2.88 8.35 -13.66
N GLN A 186 2.04 9.38 -13.52
CA GLN A 186 2.37 10.73 -13.98
C GLN A 186 3.64 11.26 -13.28
N THR A 187 3.76 11.04 -11.97
CA THR A 187 4.95 11.40 -11.19
C THR A 187 6.19 10.65 -11.66
N ALA A 188 6.08 9.33 -11.91
CA ALA A 188 7.18 8.52 -12.40
C ALA A 188 7.61 8.94 -13.82
N GLN A 189 6.66 9.30 -14.70
CA GLN A 189 6.96 9.84 -16.03
C GLN A 189 7.70 11.17 -15.94
N ALA A 190 7.18 12.13 -15.15
CA ALA A 190 7.79 13.45 -14.98
C ALA A 190 9.23 13.38 -14.42
N LYS A 191 9.54 12.33 -13.65
CA LYS A 191 10.88 12.08 -13.10
C LYS A 191 11.78 11.22 -13.98
N GLY A 192 11.32 10.79 -15.17
CA GLY A 192 12.08 9.93 -16.07
C GLY A 192 12.30 8.51 -15.52
N TRP A 193 11.46 8.07 -14.59
CA TRP A 193 11.61 6.78 -13.88
C TRP A 193 11.07 5.59 -14.66
N LEU A 194 10.31 5.82 -15.73
CA LEU A 194 9.79 4.75 -16.57
C LEU A 194 10.66 4.52 -17.80
N ASP A 195 10.75 3.28 -18.25
CA ASP A 195 11.35 2.91 -19.53
C ASP A 195 10.37 3.06 -20.70
N ARG A 196 10.80 2.70 -21.91
CA ARG A 196 9.95 2.81 -23.12
C ARG A 196 8.72 1.91 -23.09
N SER A 197 8.74 0.85 -22.28
CA SER A 197 7.61 -0.05 -22.08
C SER A 197 6.66 0.41 -20.95
N GLY A 198 6.98 1.53 -20.28
CA GLY A 198 6.21 2.03 -19.15
C GLY A 198 6.53 1.34 -17.83
N GLN A 199 7.58 0.51 -17.77
CA GLN A 199 8.01 -0.17 -16.54
C GLN A 199 8.96 0.70 -15.73
N VAL A 200 8.95 0.52 -14.41
CA VAL A 200 9.85 1.26 -13.53
C VAL A 200 11.28 0.79 -13.73
N ARG A 201 12.17 1.72 -14.05
CA ARG A 201 13.61 1.46 -14.20
C ARG A 201 14.19 0.94 -12.88
N PRO A 202 15.07 -0.09 -12.89
CA PRO A 202 15.67 -0.62 -11.68
C PRO A 202 16.34 0.46 -10.79
N ALA A 203 17.06 1.39 -11.41
CA ALA A 203 17.74 2.50 -10.71
C ALA A 203 16.78 3.47 -10.01
N ALA A 204 15.53 3.59 -10.46
CA ALA A 204 14.52 4.48 -9.89
C ALA A 204 13.70 3.80 -8.77
N ARG A 205 13.74 2.47 -8.66
CA ARG A 205 12.87 1.68 -7.79
C ARG A 205 12.94 2.11 -6.32
N ALA A 206 14.14 2.36 -5.80
CA ALA A 206 14.31 2.81 -4.42
C ALA A 206 13.65 4.17 -4.17
N ALA A 207 13.88 5.15 -5.05
CA ALA A 207 13.29 6.48 -4.94
C ALA A 207 11.75 6.44 -5.07
N LEU A 208 11.24 5.61 -5.98
CA LEU A 208 9.81 5.39 -6.11
C LEU A 208 9.20 4.83 -4.83
N LEU A 209 9.80 3.80 -4.22
CA LEU A 209 9.27 3.18 -3.00
C LEU A 209 9.30 4.12 -1.79
N GLN A 210 10.19 5.12 -1.76
CA GLN A 210 10.23 6.15 -0.72
C GLN A 210 9.05 7.12 -0.78
N LEU A 211 8.40 7.28 -1.94
CA LEU A 211 7.20 8.12 -2.05
C LEU A 211 6.02 7.58 -1.23
N ARG A 212 6.06 6.32 -0.76
CA ARG A 212 5.07 5.83 0.23
C ARG A 212 5.10 6.59 1.55
N TYR A 213 6.20 7.27 1.89
CA TYR A 213 6.27 8.10 3.10
C TYR A 213 5.89 9.55 2.84
N ASP A 214 5.59 9.92 1.58
CA ASP A 214 4.99 11.20 1.27
C ASP A 214 3.47 11.10 1.44
N ALA A 215 2.90 12.03 2.21
CA ALA A 215 1.48 12.01 2.53
C ALA A 215 0.60 12.21 1.29
N THR A 216 0.98 13.14 0.40
CA THR A 216 0.21 13.45 -0.80
C THR A 216 0.26 12.28 -1.76
N ALA A 217 1.45 11.75 -2.05
CA ALA A 217 1.62 10.60 -2.93
C ALA A 217 0.83 9.39 -2.41
N SER A 218 0.85 9.15 -1.09
CA SER A 218 0.07 8.06 -0.49
C SER A 218 -1.43 8.25 -0.68
N ILE A 219 -1.96 9.44 -0.38
CA ILE A 219 -3.40 9.74 -0.48
C ILE A 219 -3.87 9.66 -1.94
N GLU A 220 -3.13 10.26 -2.87
CA GLU A 220 -3.43 10.22 -4.30
C GLU A 220 -3.42 8.79 -4.84
N THR A 221 -2.43 8.00 -4.45
CA THR A 221 -2.33 6.60 -4.87
C THR A 221 -3.41 5.73 -4.22
N THR A 222 -3.81 6.01 -2.98
CA THR A 222 -4.96 5.37 -2.32
C THR A 222 -6.24 5.65 -3.10
N ALA A 223 -6.46 6.88 -3.55
CA ALA A 223 -7.64 7.22 -4.35
C ALA A 223 -7.64 6.53 -5.71
N ASP A 224 -6.49 6.50 -6.41
CA ASP A 224 -6.35 5.76 -7.68
C ASP A 224 -6.65 4.28 -7.51
N TYR A 225 -6.10 3.67 -6.47
CA TYR A 225 -6.25 2.25 -6.24
C TYR A 225 -7.69 1.90 -5.82
N ALA A 226 -8.34 2.75 -5.01
CA ALA A 226 -9.76 2.64 -4.71
C ALA A 226 -10.60 2.71 -5.99
N GLN A 227 -10.37 3.71 -6.85
CA GLN A 227 -11.09 3.86 -8.12
C GLN A 227 -10.91 2.64 -9.02
N ALA A 228 -9.68 2.17 -9.21
CA ALA A 228 -9.37 1.01 -10.05
C ALA A 228 -10.07 -0.26 -9.52
N ASN A 229 -10.06 -0.47 -8.21
CA ASN A 229 -10.73 -1.59 -7.57
C ASN A 229 -12.25 -1.53 -7.75
N LEU A 230 -12.88 -0.38 -7.52
CA LEU A 230 -14.32 -0.22 -7.73
C LEU A 230 -14.72 -0.43 -9.19
N LYS A 231 -13.95 0.11 -10.14
CA LYS A 231 -14.16 -0.12 -11.58
C LYS A 231 -14.10 -1.61 -11.92
N LEU A 232 -13.12 -2.35 -11.37
CA LEU A 232 -13.02 -3.79 -11.59
C LEU A 232 -14.20 -4.57 -10.99
N LEU A 233 -14.62 -4.22 -9.78
CA LEU A 233 -15.77 -4.86 -9.13
C LEU A 233 -17.07 -4.60 -9.93
N LYS A 234 -17.29 -3.37 -10.39
CA LYS A 234 -18.43 -3.02 -11.27
C LYS A 234 -18.42 -3.85 -12.55
N ARG A 235 -17.26 -3.96 -13.23
CA ARG A 235 -17.10 -4.81 -14.43
C ARG A 235 -17.38 -6.29 -14.16
N SER A 236 -17.21 -6.74 -12.92
CA SER A 236 -17.50 -8.11 -12.48
C SER A 236 -18.96 -8.31 -12.07
N GLY A 237 -19.83 -7.32 -12.28
CA GLY A 237 -21.25 -7.34 -11.93
C GLY A 237 -21.52 -7.12 -10.44
N ILE A 238 -20.57 -6.56 -9.69
CA ILE A 238 -20.71 -6.30 -8.26
C ILE A 238 -21.08 -4.84 -8.05
N ALA A 239 -22.20 -4.60 -7.36
CA ALA A 239 -22.59 -3.27 -6.94
C ALA A 239 -21.59 -2.73 -5.91
N THR A 240 -21.07 -1.53 -6.15
CA THR A 240 -20.08 -0.88 -5.26
C THR A 240 -20.71 0.10 -4.28
N GLY A 241 -22.05 0.18 -4.28
CA GLY A 241 -22.80 1.21 -3.59
C GLY A 241 -22.77 2.56 -4.29
N GLU A 242 -23.71 3.41 -3.88
CA GLU A 242 -23.85 4.79 -4.36
C GLU A 242 -23.46 5.78 -3.27
N ASP A 243 -23.71 5.51 -1.98
CA ASP A 243 -23.36 6.42 -0.89
C ASP A 243 -21.88 6.30 -0.44
N PRO A 244 -21.31 7.34 0.23
CA PRO A 244 -19.92 7.32 0.68
C PRO A 244 -19.55 6.14 1.58
N SER A 245 -20.46 5.64 2.42
CA SER A 245 -20.18 4.50 3.29
C SER A 245 -20.05 3.21 2.51
N ALA A 246 -20.98 2.94 1.59
CA ALA A 246 -20.90 1.75 0.75
C ALA A 246 -19.67 1.80 -0.19
N VAL A 247 -19.36 2.96 -0.77
CA VAL A 247 -18.15 3.20 -1.57
C VAL A 247 -16.89 2.93 -0.75
N ALA A 248 -16.78 3.51 0.45
CA ALA A 248 -15.61 3.35 1.30
C ALA A 248 -15.40 1.89 1.72
N ARG A 249 -16.46 1.20 2.14
CA ARG A 249 -16.39 -0.21 2.56
C ARG A 249 -16.00 -1.11 1.40
N THR A 250 -16.59 -0.93 0.22
CA THR A 250 -16.29 -1.75 -0.95
C THR A 250 -14.86 -1.52 -1.45
N ALA A 251 -14.42 -0.26 -1.49
CA ALA A 251 -13.05 0.08 -1.84
C ALA A 251 -12.04 -0.49 -0.82
N TYR A 252 -12.36 -0.39 0.48
CA TYR A 252 -11.54 -0.93 1.55
C TYR A 252 -11.42 -2.46 1.48
N LEU A 253 -12.53 -3.18 1.24
CA LEU A 253 -12.51 -4.63 1.08
C LEU A 253 -11.58 -5.07 -0.06
N ALA A 254 -11.69 -4.39 -1.21
CA ALA A 254 -10.82 -4.66 -2.35
C ALA A 254 -9.35 -4.30 -2.10
N HIS A 255 -9.10 -3.22 -1.35
CA HIS A 255 -7.76 -2.85 -0.92
C HIS A 255 -7.15 -3.90 0.02
N HIS A 256 -7.94 -4.36 0.99
CA HIS A 256 -7.48 -5.22 2.07
C HIS A 256 -7.31 -6.69 1.65
N LEU A 257 -8.22 -7.22 0.83
CA LEU A 257 -8.19 -8.60 0.34
C LEU A 257 -7.44 -8.75 -0.98
N GLY A 258 -7.28 -7.65 -1.71
CA GLY A 258 -7.04 -7.69 -3.15
C GLY A 258 -8.34 -7.91 -3.94
N PRO A 259 -8.39 -7.45 -5.20
CA PRO A 259 -9.62 -7.40 -5.98
C PRO A 259 -10.29 -8.76 -6.21
N GLY A 260 -9.51 -9.81 -6.47
CA GLY A 260 -10.05 -11.15 -6.76
C GLY A 260 -10.73 -11.79 -5.56
N ASP A 261 -10.12 -11.69 -4.37
CA ASP A 261 -10.73 -12.20 -3.14
C ASP A 261 -11.89 -11.32 -2.68
N ALA A 262 -11.83 -10.01 -2.88
CA ALA A 262 -12.98 -9.13 -2.63
C ALA A 262 -14.17 -9.47 -3.54
N ALA A 263 -13.93 -9.76 -4.82
CA ALA A 263 -14.99 -10.16 -5.74
C ALA A 263 -15.65 -11.47 -5.30
N ARG A 264 -14.85 -12.48 -4.91
CA ARG A 264 -15.36 -13.73 -4.33
C ARG A 264 -16.13 -13.48 -3.04
N TYR A 265 -15.56 -12.70 -2.12
CA TYR A 265 -16.17 -12.36 -0.84
C TYR A 265 -17.57 -11.75 -1.00
N LEU A 266 -17.71 -10.81 -1.94
CA LEU A 266 -18.94 -10.09 -2.20
C LEU A 266 -19.98 -10.91 -2.97
N LYS A 267 -19.57 -11.86 -3.83
CA LYS A 267 -20.48 -12.61 -4.71
C LYS A 267 -20.83 -14.00 -4.20
N THR A 268 -19.83 -14.78 -3.80
CA THR A 268 -19.97 -16.23 -3.55
C THR A 268 -19.51 -16.65 -2.16
N GLY A 269 -18.79 -15.80 -1.44
CA GLY A 269 -18.00 -16.19 -0.28
C GLY A 269 -16.63 -16.76 -0.67
N LEU A 270 -15.74 -16.81 0.31
CA LEU A 270 -14.44 -17.47 0.21
C LEU A 270 -14.59 -18.94 0.60
N THR A 271 -13.69 -19.80 0.13
CA THR A 271 -13.60 -21.19 0.59
C THR A 271 -12.95 -21.24 1.98
N ASP A 272 -13.23 -22.28 2.76
CA ASP A 272 -12.66 -22.45 4.11
C ASP A 272 -11.14 -22.43 4.12
N ALA A 273 -10.51 -23.11 3.15
CA ALA A 273 -9.05 -23.10 3.03
C ALA A 273 -8.50 -21.68 2.82
N ARG A 274 -9.12 -20.90 1.92
CA ARG A 274 -8.68 -19.53 1.65
C ARG A 274 -9.00 -18.60 2.82
N ALA A 275 -10.18 -18.71 3.41
CA ALA A 275 -10.61 -17.91 4.56
C ALA A 275 -9.73 -18.16 5.80
N SER A 276 -9.38 -19.42 6.08
CA SER A 276 -8.47 -19.79 7.17
C SER A 276 -7.06 -19.22 6.96
N LEU A 277 -6.54 -19.26 5.73
CA LEU A 277 -5.26 -18.63 5.39
C LEU A 277 -5.27 -17.13 5.65
N LEU A 278 -6.27 -16.41 5.12
CA LEU A 278 -6.38 -14.96 5.26
C LEU A 278 -6.57 -14.54 6.72
N LEU A 279 -7.49 -15.22 7.44
CA LEU A 279 -7.77 -14.91 8.84
C LEU A 279 -6.51 -15.06 9.71
N ARG A 280 -5.72 -16.13 9.51
CA ARG A 280 -4.45 -16.32 10.23
C ARG A 280 -3.44 -15.22 9.92
N ALA A 281 -3.34 -14.78 8.66
CA ALA A 281 -2.45 -13.69 8.29
C ALA A 281 -2.87 -12.36 8.96
N GLN A 282 -4.17 -12.10 9.01
CA GLN A 282 -4.75 -10.85 9.51
C GLN A 282 -4.71 -10.73 11.04
N ILE A 283 -5.17 -11.76 11.76
CA ILE A 283 -5.33 -11.72 13.22
C ILE A 283 -4.39 -12.66 13.99
N GLY A 284 -3.54 -13.42 13.30
CA GLY A 284 -2.63 -14.38 13.91
C GLY A 284 -3.29 -15.75 14.18
N GLY A 285 -2.45 -16.79 14.22
CA GLY A 285 -2.87 -18.20 14.29
C GLY A 285 -3.80 -18.51 15.46
N GLY A 286 -3.44 -18.10 16.68
CA GLY A 286 -4.22 -18.40 17.89
C GLY A 286 -5.61 -17.76 17.87
N ARG A 287 -5.71 -16.47 17.50
CA ARG A 287 -7.01 -15.78 17.42
C ARG A 287 -7.89 -16.33 16.30
N ALA A 288 -7.28 -16.71 15.16
CA ALA A 288 -7.99 -17.34 14.06
C ALA A 288 -8.57 -18.70 14.49
N ALA A 289 -7.80 -19.57 15.14
CA ALA A 289 -8.29 -20.86 15.63
C ALA A 289 -9.48 -20.71 16.58
N GLN A 290 -9.42 -19.76 17.51
CA GLN A 290 -10.53 -19.47 18.42
C GLN A 290 -11.78 -18.95 17.69
N ALA A 291 -11.61 -18.10 16.66
CA ALA A 291 -12.73 -17.60 15.87
C ALA A 291 -13.40 -18.73 15.06
N ILE A 292 -12.60 -19.58 14.43
CA ILE A 292 -13.08 -20.75 13.67
C ILE A 292 -13.86 -21.70 14.60
N ALA A 293 -13.32 -22.02 15.77
CA ALA A 293 -13.99 -22.89 16.75
C ALA A 293 -15.35 -22.32 17.21
N ARG A 294 -15.48 -20.99 17.33
CA ARG A 294 -16.76 -20.36 17.70
C ARG A 294 -17.77 -20.33 16.55
N SER A 295 -17.31 -20.14 15.31
CA SER A 295 -18.19 -20.01 14.14
C SER A 295 -18.53 -21.36 13.48
N GLY A 296 -17.79 -22.42 13.77
CA GLY A 296 -17.97 -23.75 13.17
C GLY A 296 -17.12 -23.96 11.91
N ASP A 297 -16.97 -22.94 11.07
CA ASP A 297 -16.13 -22.98 9.87
C ASP A 297 -15.31 -21.69 9.68
N ALA A 298 -14.31 -21.77 8.79
CA ALA A 298 -13.36 -20.68 8.58
C ALA A 298 -13.92 -19.55 7.71
N SER A 299 -14.81 -19.86 6.79
CA SER A 299 -15.45 -18.87 5.92
C SER A 299 -16.35 -17.93 6.72
N ALA A 300 -17.19 -18.48 7.60
CA ALA A 300 -18.05 -17.74 8.51
C ALA A 300 -17.23 -16.93 9.52
N ALA A 301 -16.18 -17.52 10.11
CA ALA A 301 -15.30 -16.81 11.04
C ALA A 301 -14.61 -15.61 10.39
N HIS A 302 -14.06 -15.79 9.19
CA HIS A 302 -13.40 -14.71 8.45
C HIS A 302 -14.39 -13.61 8.06
N ARG A 303 -15.58 -13.98 7.56
CA ARG A 303 -16.62 -13.02 7.18
C ARG A 303 -17.09 -12.20 8.38
N ALA A 304 -17.45 -12.85 9.49
CA ALA A 304 -17.88 -12.17 10.69
C ALA A 304 -16.81 -11.21 11.24
N TRP A 305 -15.55 -11.63 11.25
CA TRP A 305 -14.44 -10.77 11.67
C TRP A 305 -14.27 -9.57 10.74
N LEU A 306 -14.24 -9.79 9.42
CA LEU A 306 -13.96 -8.74 8.44
C LEU A 306 -15.11 -7.73 8.37
N ASP A 307 -16.36 -8.18 8.38
CA ASP A 307 -17.54 -7.30 8.40
C ASP A 307 -17.53 -6.39 9.64
N ASN A 308 -17.23 -6.95 10.82
CA ASN A 308 -17.10 -6.17 12.06
C ASN A 308 -15.91 -5.21 12.02
N TYR A 309 -14.77 -5.65 11.49
CA TYR A 309 -13.58 -4.81 11.36
C TYR A 309 -13.86 -3.62 10.43
N VAL A 310 -14.41 -3.87 9.25
CA VAL A 310 -14.75 -2.83 8.28
C VAL A 310 -15.82 -1.90 8.83
N GLY A 311 -16.90 -2.43 9.42
CA GLY A 311 -17.98 -1.62 9.98
C GLY A 311 -17.53 -0.71 11.14
N SER A 312 -16.53 -1.13 11.92
CA SER A 312 -16.00 -0.33 13.03
C SER A 312 -14.91 0.67 12.62
N ARG A 313 -14.13 0.37 11.56
CA ARG A 313 -12.96 1.15 11.16
C ARG A 313 -13.22 2.08 9.97
N VAL A 314 -14.07 1.69 9.03
CA VAL A 314 -14.32 2.41 7.77
C VAL A 314 -15.63 3.17 7.91
N ARG A 315 -15.51 4.40 8.42
CA ARG A 315 -16.62 5.23 8.89
C ARG A 315 -16.54 6.65 8.27
N PRO A 316 -16.94 6.84 7.00
CA PRO A 316 -16.86 8.15 6.33
C PRO A 316 -17.63 9.26 7.04
N GLU A 317 -18.73 8.92 7.73
CA GLU A 317 -19.55 9.85 8.49
C GLU A 317 -18.82 10.47 9.69
N ARG A 318 -17.65 9.94 10.08
CA ARG A 318 -16.77 10.59 11.07
C ARG A 318 -16.06 11.83 10.52
N PHE A 319 -16.05 12.02 9.20
CA PHE A 319 -15.34 13.10 8.52
C PHE A 319 -16.27 14.03 7.73
N ALA A 320 -17.58 13.81 7.87
CA ALA A 320 -18.67 14.57 7.25
C ALA A 320 -19.20 15.66 8.18
#